data_AF-A0A538QNB7-F1
#
_entry.id   AF-A0A538QNB7-F1
#
_cell.length_a   1.000
_cell.length_b   1.000
_cell.length_c   1.000
_cell.angle_alpha   90.00
_cell.angle_beta   90.00
_cell.angle_gamma   90.00
#
_symmetry.space_group_name_H-M   'P 1'
#
loop_
_entity.id
_entity.type
_entity.pdbx_description
1 polymer ?
#
loop_
_entity_poly.entity_id
_entity_poly.type
_entity_poly.pdbx_seq_one_letter_code
_entity_poly.pdbx_strand_id
1 'polypeptide(L)'
;MAHSSGSMLNLMLRRLARDQWVRLHGTPRVTVLVGGSHGKEIWNQWIALTGLPGTLVDGDADAAGDAGADQMFDERIRAAVARAVEQPAHPIAVSVTAEVAARWRSGRRDRLAAMVDEGWIVVPEPRRHGNAGAGRSVEGAEPATRDSGGVTASLGAMTPGDGEVEADAGDGAGGVAHDPRDVVDDGPRGDRDDAGAEGGDAPPLEAGATVEPQFYLDARSVAEAMLFEALEATPATAGRFRLNESLSVRFGPTAAEVDLLSRADRIAIEIDGMHHFADLVCYRRDRRKDLLLQTQGFVVVRLLAEDVVRDVRSAVTAVNQALAYRLAEGRR
;
A
#
# COMPACT_ATOMS: atom_id res chain seq x y z
N MET A 1 22.61 -1.67 -15.70
CA MET A 1 21.40 -1.09 -15.06
C MET A 1 20.34 -2.17 -14.98
N ALA A 2 20.22 -2.82 -13.83
CA ALA A 2 19.27 -3.90 -13.55
C ALA A 2 18.20 -3.46 -12.53
N HIS A 3 17.74 -2.21 -12.65
CA HIS A 3 16.66 -1.64 -11.84
C HIS A 3 15.35 -1.73 -12.62
N SER A 4 14.67 -2.87 -12.66
CA SER A 4 13.43 -2.92 -13.45
C SER A 4 12.29 -3.74 -12.85
N SER A 5 12.53 -4.89 -12.22
CA SER A 5 11.41 -5.70 -11.70
C SER A 5 10.96 -5.30 -10.30
N GLY A 6 11.88 -5.05 -9.37
CA GLY A 6 11.53 -4.70 -7.97
C GLY A 6 10.85 -3.33 -7.83
N SER A 7 11.24 -2.35 -8.66
CA SER A 7 10.64 -1.02 -8.64
C SER A 7 9.18 -1.02 -9.12
N MET A 8 8.87 -1.81 -10.15
CA MET A 8 7.53 -1.91 -10.70
C MET A 8 6.57 -2.60 -9.72
N LEU A 9 7.00 -3.71 -9.12
CA LEU A 9 6.21 -4.39 -8.09
C LEU A 9 5.88 -3.44 -6.94
N ASN A 10 6.87 -2.70 -6.44
CA ASN A 10 6.65 -1.71 -5.39
C ASN A 10 5.60 -0.68 -5.81
N LEU A 11 5.71 -0.08 -7.01
CA LEU A 11 4.73 0.89 -7.51
C LEU A 11 3.30 0.32 -7.52
N MET A 12 3.12 -0.93 -7.96
CA MET A 12 1.80 -1.58 -7.97
C MET A 12 1.27 -1.81 -6.56
N LEU A 13 2.11 -2.28 -5.63
CA LEU A 13 1.74 -2.46 -4.23
C LEU A 13 1.34 -1.13 -3.56
N ARG A 14 2.02 -0.02 -3.89
CA ARG A 14 1.63 1.33 -3.41
C ARG A 14 0.27 1.74 -3.96
N ARG A 15 0.02 1.47 -5.24
CA ARG A 15 -1.27 1.80 -5.85
C ARG A 15 -2.40 1.02 -5.19
N LEU A 16 -2.19 -0.27 -4.89
CA LEU A 16 -3.15 -1.10 -4.15
C LEU A 16 -3.41 -0.57 -2.73
N ALA A 17 -2.34 -0.20 -2.01
CA ALA A 17 -2.41 0.46 -0.71
C ALA A 17 -3.24 1.75 -0.75
N ARG A 18 -2.98 2.61 -1.74
CA ARG A 18 -3.72 3.85 -1.95
C ARG A 18 -5.20 3.60 -2.25
N ASP A 19 -5.51 2.66 -3.14
CA ASP A 19 -6.89 2.32 -3.47
C ASP A 19 -7.66 1.78 -2.25
N GLN A 20 -7.01 0.97 -1.41
CA GLN A 20 -7.57 0.52 -0.14
C GLN A 20 -7.81 1.68 0.82
N TRP A 21 -6.86 2.61 0.95
CA TRP A 21 -7.03 3.82 1.78
C TRP A 21 -8.23 4.65 1.31
N VAL A 22 -8.35 4.88 -0.01
CA VAL A 22 -9.47 5.67 -0.54
C VAL A 22 -10.79 4.93 -0.33
N ARG A 23 -10.82 3.60 -0.43
CA ARG A 23 -12.03 2.82 -0.14
C ARG A 23 -12.48 2.98 1.31
N LEU A 24 -11.53 3.01 2.25
CA LEU A 24 -11.81 3.17 3.69
C LEU A 24 -12.28 4.59 4.06
N HIS A 25 -11.89 5.62 3.30
CA HIS A 25 -12.01 7.01 3.74
C HIS A 25 -12.64 7.97 2.73
N GLY A 26 -12.93 7.51 1.52
CA GLY A 26 -13.47 8.31 0.44
C GLY A 26 -14.53 7.55 -0.33
N THR A 27 -14.54 7.75 -1.65
CA THR A 27 -15.51 7.09 -2.53
C THR A 27 -15.19 5.60 -2.65
N PRO A 28 -16.16 4.71 -2.41
CA PRO A 28 -15.99 3.29 -2.66
C PRO A 28 -15.54 3.05 -4.10
N ARG A 29 -14.47 2.27 -4.29
CA ARG A 29 -13.94 1.91 -5.60
C ARG A 29 -13.55 0.45 -5.65
N VAL A 30 -13.68 -0.14 -6.83
CA VAL A 30 -13.17 -1.49 -7.10
C VAL A 30 -11.80 -1.36 -7.73
N THR A 31 -10.84 -2.16 -7.28
CA THR A 31 -9.54 -2.23 -7.95
C THR A 31 -9.68 -3.14 -9.17
N VAL A 32 -9.27 -2.69 -10.35
CA VAL A 32 -9.26 -3.50 -11.57
C VAL A 32 -7.82 -3.69 -12.04
N LEU A 33 -7.35 -4.95 -11.99
CA LEU A 33 -6.00 -5.36 -12.34
C LEU A 33 -5.98 -5.87 -13.77
N VAL A 34 -5.46 -5.04 -14.68
CA VAL A 34 -5.38 -5.34 -16.11
C VAL A 34 -4.01 -5.91 -16.45
N GLY A 35 -3.93 -7.23 -16.50
CA GLY A 35 -2.68 -7.97 -16.74
C GLY A 35 -2.80 -9.49 -16.56
N GLY A 36 -4.02 -10.02 -16.55
CA GLY A 36 -4.29 -11.45 -16.42
C GLY A 36 -3.61 -12.06 -15.20
N SER A 37 -2.89 -13.17 -15.40
CA SER A 37 -2.25 -13.94 -14.34
C SER A 37 -1.23 -13.14 -13.50
N HIS A 38 -0.52 -12.18 -14.10
CA HIS A 38 0.43 -11.37 -13.34
C HIS A 38 -0.27 -10.40 -12.38
N GLY A 39 -1.44 -9.87 -12.79
CA GLY A 39 -2.30 -9.10 -11.88
C GLY A 39 -2.74 -9.94 -10.67
N LYS A 40 -3.11 -11.21 -10.89
CA LYS A 40 -3.48 -12.14 -9.81
C LYS A 40 -2.31 -12.38 -8.85
N GLU A 41 -1.09 -12.51 -9.37
CA GLU A 41 0.12 -12.69 -8.57
C GLU A 41 0.39 -11.47 -7.67
N ILE A 42 0.35 -10.26 -8.24
CA ILE A 42 0.54 -9.01 -7.47
C ILE A 42 -0.52 -8.87 -6.37
N TRP A 43 -1.79 -9.19 -6.69
CA TRP A 43 -2.85 -9.18 -5.70
C TRP A 43 -2.57 -10.15 -4.54
N ASN A 44 -2.20 -11.39 -4.85
CA ASN A 44 -1.91 -12.40 -3.83
C ASN A 44 -0.72 -12.00 -2.95
N GLN A 45 0.31 -11.40 -3.54
CA GLN A 45 1.43 -10.83 -2.78
C GLN A 45 0.97 -9.71 -1.86
N TRP A 46 0.12 -8.80 -2.33
CA TRP A 46 -0.43 -7.72 -1.51
C TRP A 46 -1.29 -8.26 -0.35
N ILE A 47 -2.14 -9.26 -0.59
CA ILE A 47 -2.91 -9.93 0.46
C ILE A 47 -2.00 -10.61 1.49
N ALA A 48 -0.96 -11.33 1.04
CA ALA A 48 0.00 -11.96 1.93
C ALA A 48 0.77 -10.93 2.78
N LEU A 49 1.15 -9.79 2.20
CA LEU A 49 1.85 -8.71 2.89
C LEU A 49 0.97 -7.99 3.92
N THR A 50 -0.32 -7.84 3.62
CA THR A 50 -1.24 -7.11 4.48
C THR A 50 -1.87 -7.97 5.57
N GLY A 51 -1.88 -9.30 5.40
CA GLY A 51 -2.58 -10.23 6.29
C GLY A 51 -4.11 -10.07 6.26
N LEU A 52 -4.64 -9.23 5.36
CA LEU A 52 -6.07 -8.96 5.27
C LEU A 52 -6.78 -10.06 4.46
N PRO A 53 -7.97 -10.51 4.86
CA PRO A 53 -8.79 -11.37 4.01
C PRO A 53 -9.28 -10.55 2.81
N GLY A 54 -8.96 -10.95 1.57
CA GLY A 54 -9.36 -10.23 0.36
C GLY A 54 -10.11 -11.10 -0.64
N THR A 55 -10.93 -10.47 -1.49
CA THR A 55 -11.61 -11.14 -2.61
C THR A 55 -10.92 -10.77 -3.92
N LEU A 56 -10.44 -11.78 -4.66
CA LEU A 56 -10.08 -11.62 -6.07
C LEU A 56 -11.19 -12.20 -6.95
N VAL A 57 -11.82 -11.36 -7.77
CA VAL A 57 -12.78 -11.80 -8.78
C VAL A 57 -12.02 -12.03 -10.07
N ASP A 58 -12.08 -13.26 -10.59
CA ASP A 58 -11.57 -13.54 -11.92
C ASP A 58 -12.49 -12.91 -12.95
N GLY A 59 -12.01 -11.93 -13.70
CA GLY A 59 -12.71 -11.28 -14.80
C GLY A 59 -12.54 -12.01 -16.12
N ASP A 60 -11.54 -12.89 -16.22
CA ASP A 60 -11.35 -13.71 -17.40
C ASP A 60 -12.40 -14.82 -17.41
N ALA A 61 -13.13 -14.89 -18.51
CA ALA A 61 -14.11 -15.91 -18.77
C ALA A 61 -13.46 -16.95 -19.68
N ASP A 62 -13.39 -18.21 -19.26
CA ASP A 62 -13.08 -19.33 -20.18
C ASP A 62 -14.25 -19.61 -21.16
N ALA A 63 -15.17 -18.66 -21.33
CA ALA A 63 -16.41 -18.85 -22.07
C ALA A 63 -16.17 -18.69 -23.57
N ALA A 64 -16.47 -19.77 -24.30
CA ALA A 64 -16.49 -19.82 -25.76
C ALA A 64 -17.57 -18.87 -26.33
N GLY A 65 -17.21 -17.59 -26.55
CA GLY A 65 -17.99 -16.62 -27.32
C GLY A 65 -17.94 -15.18 -26.78
N ASP A 66 -17.76 -14.21 -27.68
CA ASP A 66 -17.51 -12.79 -27.34
C ASP A 66 -18.64 -12.12 -26.56
N ALA A 67 -19.91 -12.34 -26.93
CA ALA A 67 -21.04 -11.62 -26.34
C ALA A 67 -21.36 -12.07 -24.89
N GLY A 68 -21.15 -13.35 -24.57
CA GLY A 68 -21.40 -13.86 -23.21
C GLY A 68 -20.31 -13.46 -22.22
N ALA A 69 -19.07 -13.32 -22.70
CA ALA A 69 -17.95 -12.89 -21.88
C ALA A 69 -18.12 -11.46 -21.35
N ASP A 70 -18.58 -10.54 -22.21
CA ASP A 70 -18.76 -9.13 -21.84
C ASP A 70 -19.88 -8.95 -20.79
N GLN A 71 -21.01 -9.67 -20.94
CA GLN A 71 -22.09 -9.65 -19.95
C GLN A 71 -21.64 -10.22 -18.60
N MET A 72 -20.94 -11.36 -18.61
CA MET A 72 -20.46 -11.96 -17.37
C MET A 72 -19.42 -11.08 -16.67
N PHE A 73 -18.54 -10.41 -17.42
CA PHE A 73 -17.60 -9.45 -16.84
C PHE A 73 -18.32 -8.23 -16.25
N ASP A 74 -19.36 -7.70 -16.90
CA ASP A 74 -20.20 -6.63 -16.34
C ASP A 74 -20.87 -7.03 -15.02
N GLU A 75 -21.46 -8.23 -14.96
CA GLU A 75 -22.07 -8.76 -13.73
C GLU A 75 -21.05 -8.90 -12.60
N ARG A 76 -19.85 -9.43 -12.90
CA ARG A 76 -18.74 -9.56 -11.95
C ARG A 76 -18.25 -8.21 -11.42
N ILE A 77 -18.08 -7.21 -12.30
CA ILE A 77 -17.69 -5.85 -11.92
C ILE A 77 -18.76 -5.21 -11.03
N ARG A 78 -20.05 -5.34 -11.37
CA ARG A 78 -21.15 -4.82 -10.55
C ARG A 78 -21.17 -5.47 -9.16
N ALA A 79 -21.02 -6.79 -9.09
CA ALA A 79 -20.96 -7.51 -7.82
C ALA A 79 -19.75 -7.07 -6.98
N ALA A 80 -18.60 -6.86 -7.60
CA ALA A 80 -17.40 -6.39 -6.92
C ALA A 80 -17.57 -4.96 -6.39
N VAL A 81 -18.17 -4.06 -7.17
CA VAL A 81 -18.48 -2.69 -6.74
C VAL A 81 -19.48 -2.69 -5.59
N ALA A 82 -20.56 -3.48 -5.68
CA ALA A 82 -21.55 -3.60 -4.61
C ALA A 82 -20.88 -4.05 -3.29
N ARG A 83 -20.00 -5.05 -3.34
CA ARG A 83 -19.24 -5.48 -2.16
C ARG A 83 -18.26 -4.42 -1.65
N ALA A 84 -17.59 -3.68 -2.53
CA ALA A 84 -16.69 -2.59 -2.12
C ALA A 84 -17.44 -1.46 -1.39
N VAL A 85 -18.70 -1.21 -1.75
CA VAL A 85 -19.58 -0.26 -1.08
C VAL A 85 -20.05 -0.79 0.27
N GLU A 86 -20.47 -2.05 0.32
CA GLU A 86 -20.99 -2.69 1.55
C GLU A 86 -19.88 -2.93 2.60
N GLN A 87 -18.69 -3.29 2.14
CA GLN A 87 -17.56 -3.71 2.97
C GLN A 87 -16.29 -2.95 2.57
N PRO A 88 -16.21 -1.63 2.85
CA PRO A 88 -15.07 -0.81 2.43
C PRO A 88 -13.73 -1.25 3.03
N ALA A 89 -13.77 -1.93 4.19
CA ALA A 89 -12.59 -2.52 4.81
C ALA A 89 -12.14 -3.84 4.17
N HIS A 90 -13.01 -4.55 3.44
CA HIS A 90 -12.69 -5.80 2.77
C HIS A 90 -12.02 -5.52 1.43
N PRO A 91 -10.73 -5.84 1.25
CA PRO A 91 -10.09 -5.62 -0.02
C PRO A 91 -10.72 -6.43 -1.14
N ILE A 92 -11.02 -5.78 -2.25
CA ILE A 92 -11.55 -6.43 -3.45
C ILE A 92 -10.88 -5.94 -4.72
N ALA A 93 -10.49 -6.89 -5.57
CA ALA A 93 -9.99 -6.63 -6.91
C ALA A 93 -10.68 -7.51 -7.95
N VAL A 94 -10.74 -7.02 -9.19
CA VAL A 94 -11.12 -7.79 -10.38
C VAL A 94 -9.89 -7.90 -11.26
N SER A 95 -9.46 -9.13 -11.57
CA SER A 95 -8.33 -9.37 -12.48
C SER A 95 -8.84 -9.70 -13.87
N VAL A 96 -8.30 -9.06 -14.90
CA VAL A 96 -8.78 -9.21 -16.27
C VAL A 96 -7.63 -9.03 -17.26
N THR A 97 -7.76 -9.63 -18.45
CA THR A 97 -6.88 -9.32 -19.59
C THR A 97 -7.10 -7.92 -20.15
N ALA A 98 -6.08 -7.34 -20.78
CA ALA A 98 -6.19 -6.03 -21.44
C ALA A 98 -7.29 -5.99 -22.51
N GLU A 99 -7.50 -7.10 -23.21
CA GLU A 99 -8.50 -7.21 -24.27
C GLU A 99 -9.93 -7.13 -23.73
N VAL A 100 -10.27 -7.95 -22.74
CA VAL A 100 -11.60 -7.93 -22.10
C VAL A 100 -11.86 -6.58 -21.45
N ALA A 101 -10.87 -6.00 -20.79
CA ALA A 101 -10.97 -4.70 -20.14
C ALA A 101 -11.26 -3.59 -21.17
N ALA A 102 -10.55 -3.58 -22.30
CA ALA A 102 -10.75 -2.61 -23.38
C ALA A 102 -12.14 -2.75 -24.03
N ARG A 103 -12.61 -3.98 -24.28
CA ARG A 103 -13.97 -4.22 -24.82
C ARG A 103 -15.04 -3.71 -23.86
N TRP A 104 -14.98 -4.10 -22.59
CA TRP A 104 -15.96 -3.68 -21.59
C TRP A 104 -16.01 -2.16 -21.43
N ARG A 105 -14.86 -1.48 -21.53
CA ARG A 105 -14.80 -0.02 -21.38
C ARG A 105 -15.30 0.74 -22.61
N SER A 106 -15.30 0.10 -23.78
CA SER A 106 -15.66 0.72 -25.07
C SER A 106 -17.07 1.30 -25.05
N GLY A 107 -17.20 2.59 -25.38
CA GLY A 107 -18.48 3.29 -25.46
C GLY A 107 -19.16 3.59 -24.11
N ARG A 108 -18.62 3.12 -22.97
CA ARG A 108 -19.22 3.35 -21.66
C ARG A 108 -18.88 4.73 -21.09
N ARG A 109 -19.87 5.38 -20.51
CA ARG A 109 -19.73 6.67 -19.79
C ARG A 109 -20.63 6.72 -18.55
N ASP A 110 -21.10 5.56 -18.10
CA ASP A 110 -21.96 5.44 -16.94
C ASP A 110 -21.15 5.54 -15.64
N ARG A 111 -21.85 5.71 -14.52
CA ARG A 111 -21.24 5.83 -13.19
C ARG A 111 -20.36 4.62 -12.84
N LEU A 112 -20.73 3.43 -13.32
CA LEU A 112 -19.94 2.22 -13.10
C LEU A 112 -18.56 2.31 -13.76
N ALA A 113 -18.49 2.79 -15.00
CA ALA A 113 -17.22 3.02 -15.69
C ALA A 113 -16.34 4.04 -14.94
N ALA A 114 -16.92 5.13 -14.42
CA ALA A 114 -16.17 6.10 -13.63
C ALA A 114 -15.56 5.50 -12.35
N MET A 115 -16.31 4.66 -11.63
CA MET A 115 -15.82 3.99 -10.42
C MET A 115 -14.70 2.98 -10.71
N VAL A 116 -14.75 2.34 -11.89
CA VAL A 116 -13.71 1.42 -12.36
C VAL A 116 -12.47 2.16 -12.83
N ASP A 117 -12.64 3.27 -13.56
CA ASP A 117 -11.53 4.08 -14.07
C ASP A 117 -10.63 4.61 -12.93
N GLU A 118 -11.20 4.97 -11.78
CA GLU A 118 -10.43 5.42 -10.60
C GLU A 118 -9.56 4.32 -9.99
N GLY A 119 -9.99 3.06 -10.07
CA GLY A 119 -9.28 1.89 -9.54
C GLY A 119 -8.55 1.06 -10.60
N TRP A 120 -8.39 1.61 -11.81
CA TRP A 120 -7.77 0.92 -12.94
C TRP A 120 -6.25 0.86 -12.80
N ILE A 121 -5.68 -0.34 -12.73
CA ILE A 121 -4.24 -0.58 -12.61
C ILE A 121 -3.80 -1.48 -13.76
N VAL A 122 -2.99 -0.93 -14.66
CA VAL A 122 -2.34 -1.71 -15.73
C VAL A 122 -1.11 -2.39 -15.16
N VAL A 123 -1.11 -3.72 -15.19
CA VAL A 123 -0.04 -4.58 -14.73
C VAL A 123 0.72 -5.09 -15.97
N PRO A 124 1.95 -4.62 -16.23
CA PRO A 124 2.71 -5.04 -17.40
C PRO A 124 2.99 -6.54 -17.32
N GLU A 125 2.80 -7.26 -18.42
CA GLU A 125 3.25 -8.64 -18.46
C GLU A 125 4.78 -8.69 -18.30
N PRO A 126 5.31 -9.62 -17.48
CA PRO A 126 6.74 -9.80 -17.38
C PRO A 126 7.28 -10.10 -18.77
N ARG A 127 8.24 -9.30 -19.23
CA ARG A 127 8.92 -9.56 -20.51
C ARG A 127 9.42 -10.99 -20.45
N ARG A 128 8.79 -11.88 -21.23
CA ARG A 128 9.33 -13.22 -21.47
C ARG A 128 10.72 -12.94 -22.02
N HIS A 129 11.74 -13.16 -21.21
CA HIS A 129 13.11 -13.08 -21.67
C HIS A 129 13.17 -14.19 -22.71
N GLY A 130 13.04 -13.80 -23.98
CA GLY A 130 13.05 -14.74 -25.08
C GLY A 130 14.29 -15.57 -24.88
N ASN A 131 14.10 -16.87 -24.67
CA ASN A 131 15.19 -17.82 -24.63
C ASN A 131 15.71 -17.93 -26.08
N ALA A 132 16.35 -16.86 -26.53
CA ALA A 132 16.90 -16.72 -27.86
C ALA A 132 18.22 -17.49 -27.87
N GLY A 133 18.12 -18.78 -28.22
CA GLY A 133 19.27 -19.56 -28.67
C GLY A 133 19.80 -20.58 -27.68
N ALA A 134 19.13 -21.73 -27.59
CA ALA A 134 19.79 -23.01 -27.34
C ALA A 134 19.08 -24.14 -28.10
N GLY A 135 18.80 -23.90 -29.38
CA GLY A 135 18.57 -24.98 -30.34
C GLY A 135 19.90 -25.58 -30.76
N ARG A 136 20.48 -26.43 -29.89
CA ARG A 136 21.48 -27.41 -30.33
C ARG A 136 20.99 -28.77 -29.85
N SER A 137 20.30 -29.46 -30.75
CA SER A 137 19.92 -30.86 -30.61
C SER A 137 21.18 -31.68 -30.31
N VAL A 138 21.22 -32.29 -29.14
CA VAL A 138 22.06 -33.45 -28.88
C VAL A 138 21.10 -34.61 -28.67
N GLU A 139 20.96 -35.41 -29.72
CA GLU A 139 20.45 -36.76 -29.63
C GLU A 139 21.40 -37.61 -28.77
N GLY A 140 20.82 -38.45 -27.92
CA GLY A 140 21.46 -39.67 -27.44
C GLY A 140 22.01 -39.63 -26.02
N ALA A 141 21.21 -40.07 -25.06
CA ALA A 141 21.67 -40.92 -23.96
C ALA A 141 20.47 -41.61 -23.29
N GLU A 142 20.47 -42.95 -23.36
CA GLU A 142 19.57 -43.87 -22.67
C GLU A 142 19.70 -43.83 -21.13
N PRO A 143 18.70 -44.30 -20.38
CA PRO A 143 18.61 -44.12 -18.93
C PRO A 143 19.34 -45.22 -18.16
N ALA A 144 20.21 -44.82 -17.23
CA ALA A 144 20.75 -45.70 -16.20
C ALA A 144 19.80 -45.78 -15.00
N THR A 145 19.53 -47.02 -14.64
CA THR A 145 18.79 -47.59 -13.50
C THR A 145 18.89 -46.83 -12.18
N ARG A 146 17.73 -46.64 -11.54
CA ARG A 146 17.56 -46.27 -10.12
C ARG A 146 17.95 -47.45 -9.21
N ASP A 147 18.80 -47.18 -8.23
CA ASP A 147 18.95 -48.00 -7.03
C ASP A 147 18.39 -47.22 -5.83
N SER A 148 17.59 -47.91 -5.02
CA SER A 148 16.79 -47.38 -3.93
C SER A 148 17.45 -47.70 -2.59
N GLY A 149 18.14 -46.71 -2.01
CA GLY A 149 18.67 -46.77 -0.65
C GLY A 149 17.83 -45.92 0.30
N GLY A 150 17.06 -46.59 1.16
CA GLY A 150 16.25 -45.95 2.20
C GLY A 150 17.10 -45.39 3.34
N VAL A 151 16.67 -44.24 3.87
CA VAL A 151 17.11 -43.73 5.18
C VAL A 151 15.88 -43.26 5.93
N THR A 152 15.53 -44.03 6.96
CA THR A 152 14.56 -43.70 8.00
C THR A 152 15.19 -42.72 8.99
N ALA A 153 14.67 -41.50 9.07
CA ALA A 153 14.99 -40.55 10.14
C ALA A 153 13.83 -40.47 11.13
N SER A 154 14.10 -40.89 12.37
CA SER A 154 13.19 -40.87 13.51
C SER A 154 12.86 -39.43 13.92
N LEU A 155 11.56 -39.12 13.97
CA LEU A 155 11.02 -37.92 14.59
C LEU A 155 10.95 -38.13 16.11
N GLY A 156 11.74 -37.35 16.86
CA GLY A 156 11.62 -37.23 18.31
C GLY A 156 10.46 -36.32 18.67
N ALA A 157 9.53 -36.83 19.48
CA ALA A 157 8.43 -36.09 20.07
C ALA A 157 8.95 -35.14 21.17
N MET A 158 8.60 -33.86 21.06
CA MET A 158 8.69 -32.90 22.17
C MET A 158 7.28 -32.61 22.67
N THR A 159 7.05 -32.89 23.94
CA THR A 159 5.86 -32.55 24.73
C THR A 159 5.83 -31.05 25.03
N PRO A 160 4.66 -30.37 25.00
CA PRO A 160 4.54 -29.03 25.53
C PRO A 160 4.36 -29.09 27.05
N GLY A 161 5.13 -28.27 27.77
CA GLY A 161 4.95 -28.02 29.20
C GLY A 161 4.02 -26.83 29.38
N ASP A 162 2.96 -27.05 30.16
CA ASP A 162 2.02 -26.04 30.62
C ASP A 162 2.71 -25.03 31.54
N GLY A 163 2.55 -23.75 31.22
CA GLY A 163 3.00 -22.63 32.04
C GLY A 163 1.88 -21.60 32.13
N GLU A 164 0.98 -21.81 33.08
CA GLU A 164 0.00 -20.84 33.54
C GLU A 164 0.74 -19.62 34.12
N VAL A 165 0.37 -18.43 33.65
CA VAL A 165 0.69 -17.17 34.34
C VAL A 165 -0.59 -16.33 34.38
N GLU A 166 -1.23 -16.33 35.54
CA GLU A 166 -2.22 -15.35 35.96
C GLU A 166 -1.57 -13.96 36.12
N ALA A 167 -2.20 -12.93 35.55
CA ALA A 167 -2.10 -11.54 35.99
C ALA A 167 -3.36 -10.84 35.46
N ASP A 168 -4.40 -10.77 36.28
CA ASP A 168 -4.70 -9.68 37.22
C ASP A 168 -5.23 -8.42 36.52
N ALA A 169 -6.48 -8.11 36.86
CA ALA A 169 -7.33 -7.12 36.24
C ALA A 169 -7.21 -5.79 36.99
N GLY A 170 -6.68 -4.78 36.30
CA GLY A 170 -6.67 -3.39 36.77
C GLY A 170 -7.77 -2.57 36.10
N ASP A 171 -8.91 -2.52 36.77
CA ASP A 171 -10.07 -1.66 36.49
C ASP A 171 -9.71 -0.16 36.70
N GLY A 172 -10.24 0.73 35.86
CA GLY A 172 -9.83 2.13 35.85
C GLY A 172 -10.63 3.03 34.92
N ALA A 173 -11.95 3.04 35.09
CA ALA A 173 -12.84 3.99 34.44
C ALA A 173 -12.63 5.43 34.96
N GLY A 174 -12.39 6.37 34.05
CA GLY A 174 -12.34 7.80 34.33
C GLY A 174 -12.96 8.59 33.18
N GLY A 175 -14.29 8.68 33.18
CA GLY A 175 -15.05 9.50 32.24
C GLY A 175 -15.01 10.98 32.61
N VAL A 176 -14.65 11.84 31.66
CA VAL A 176 -14.81 13.30 31.77
C VAL A 176 -15.85 13.72 30.75
N ALA A 177 -16.97 14.26 31.25
CA ALA A 177 -18.05 14.82 30.47
C ALA A 177 -17.63 16.17 29.85
N HIS A 178 -17.87 16.34 28.55
CA HIS A 178 -17.77 17.62 27.87
C HIS A 178 -19.17 18.21 27.68
N ASP A 179 -19.36 19.43 28.18
CA ASP A 179 -20.50 20.33 27.95
C ASP A 179 -20.29 21.11 26.64
N PRO A 180 -21.23 21.11 25.68
CA PRO A 180 -21.15 21.97 24.51
C PRO A 180 -22.28 23.01 24.52
N ARG A 181 -21.93 24.27 24.73
CA ARG A 181 -22.78 25.40 24.31
C ARG A 181 -21.98 26.54 23.71
N ASP A 182 -22.59 27.05 22.65
CA ASP A 182 -22.51 28.41 22.09
C ASP A 182 -21.24 28.83 21.38
N VAL A 183 -21.25 28.77 20.05
CA VAL A 183 -20.75 29.89 19.21
C VAL A 183 -21.59 30.04 17.92
N VAL A 184 -22.50 31.01 17.98
CA VAL A 184 -22.87 32.07 17.02
C VAL A 184 -22.58 31.86 15.52
N ASP A 185 -23.68 31.86 14.73
CA ASP A 185 -23.76 32.07 13.28
C ASP A 185 -24.15 33.53 13.03
N ASP A 186 -23.36 34.28 12.24
CA ASP A 186 -23.72 35.62 11.75
C ASP A 186 -22.89 36.04 10.51
N GLY A 187 -23.40 35.69 9.32
CA GLY A 187 -23.38 36.47 8.06
C GLY A 187 -22.04 36.79 7.34
N PRO A 188 -22.06 37.51 6.19
CA PRO A 188 -23.20 37.94 5.38
C PRO A 188 -23.14 37.51 3.89
N ARG A 189 -24.30 37.62 3.25
CA ARG A 189 -24.53 37.61 1.80
C ARG A 189 -23.83 38.79 1.13
N GLY A 190 -23.10 38.52 0.05
CA GLY A 190 -22.51 39.53 -0.82
C GLY A 190 -22.92 39.27 -2.27
N ASP A 191 -23.79 40.14 -2.77
CA ASP A 191 -24.08 40.34 -4.18
C ASP A 191 -22.79 40.73 -4.93
N ARG A 192 -22.57 40.14 -6.11
CA ARG A 192 -21.77 40.75 -7.18
C ARG A 192 -22.35 40.40 -8.55
N ASP A 193 -22.77 41.46 -9.21
CA ASP A 193 -23.11 41.57 -10.62
C ASP A 193 -21.87 41.40 -11.53
N ASP A 194 -22.18 41.02 -12.78
CA ASP A 194 -21.56 41.43 -14.05
C ASP A 194 -20.04 41.34 -14.25
N ALA A 195 -19.63 40.50 -15.22
CA ALA A 195 -18.99 40.97 -16.46
C ALA A 195 -18.63 39.79 -17.37
N GLY A 196 -19.00 39.89 -18.65
CA GLY A 196 -18.53 39.00 -19.71
C GLY A 196 -17.06 39.23 -20.05
N ALA A 197 -16.39 38.16 -20.48
CA ALA A 197 -15.11 38.23 -21.18
C ALA A 197 -15.01 37.04 -22.16
N GLU A 198 -15.22 37.39 -23.42
CA GLU A 198 -14.50 37.00 -24.64
C GLU A 198 -13.82 35.62 -24.75
N GLY A 199 -14.14 34.94 -25.85
CA GLY A 199 -13.46 33.76 -26.34
C GLY A 199 -12.01 34.03 -26.72
N GLY A 200 -11.11 33.32 -26.06
CA GLY A 200 -9.73 33.11 -26.50
C GLY A 200 -9.59 31.73 -27.13
N ASP A 201 -9.14 31.71 -28.37
CA ASP A 201 -8.76 30.53 -29.15
C ASP A 201 -7.76 29.68 -28.36
N ALA A 202 -8.17 28.48 -27.95
CA ALA A 202 -7.29 27.54 -27.28
C ALA A 202 -6.33 26.94 -28.33
N PRO A 203 -5.00 26.97 -28.11
CA PRO A 203 -4.07 26.32 -29.02
C PRO A 203 -4.32 24.80 -29.04
N PRO A 204 -4.02 24.11 -30.15
CA PRO A 204 -4.27 22.68 -30.26
C PRO A 204 -3.48 21.93 -29.19
N LEU A 205 -4.16 21.09 -28.41
CA LEU A 205 -3.53 20.14 -27.50
C LEU A 205 -2.67 19.17 -28.33
N GLU A 206 -1.36 19.36 -28.29
CA GLU A 206 -0.41 18.42 -28.89
C GLU A 206 -0.57 17.05 -28.23
N ALA A 207 -1.13 16.12 -28.99
CA ALA A 207 -1.13 14.70 -28.69
C ALA A 207 0.31 14.17 -28.86
N GLY A 208 1.03 13.99 -27.76
CA GLY A 208 2.37 13.38 -27.86
C GLY A 208 3.28 13.43 -26.64
N ALA A 209 2.96 14.15 -25.57
CA ALA A 209 3.75 14.09 -24.35
C ALA A 209 3.26 12.94 -23.45
N THR A 210 3.86 11.76 -23.60
CA THR A 210 3.87 10.77 -22.52
C THR A 210 4.62 11.40 -21.33
N VAL A 211 3.88 12.07 -20.45
CA VAL A 211 4.37 12.42 -19.12
C VAL A 211 4.50 11.10 -18.37
N GLU A 212 5.67 10.48 -18.46
CA GLU A 212 6.09 9.44 -17.52
C GLU A 212 5.91 10.02 -16.11
N PRO A 213 4.97 9.51 -15.29
CA PRO A 213 4.78 10.04 -13.95
C PRO A 213 6.06 9.73 -13.16
N GLN A 214 6.88 10.75 -12.88
CA GLN A 214 8.05 10.64 -12.00
C GLN A 214 7.65 10.50 -10.52
N PHE A 215 6.73 9.58 -10.21
CA PHE A 215 6.37 9.24 -8.84
C PHE A 215 7.14 7.99 -8.37
N TYR A 216 8.47 8.07 -8.41
CA TYR A 216 9.29 7.15 -7.63
C TYR A 216 9.36 7.68 -6.21
N LEU A 217 8.31 7.45 -5.42
CA LEU A 217 8.47 7.50 -3.96
C LEU A 217 9.56 6.48 -3.58
N ASP A 218 10.42 6.77 -2.62
CA ASP A 218 11.56 5.90 -2.26
C ASP A 218 11.18 4.81 -1.24
N ALA A 219 9.89 4.57 -0.98
CA ALA A 219 9.42 3.61 0.02
C ALA A 219 9.85 2.16 -0.30
N ARG A 220 10.38 1.44 0.68
CA ARG A 220 10.91 0.07 0.56
C ARG A 220 9.93 -0.99 1.03
N SER A 221 8.81 -0.58 1.63
CA SER A 221 7.72 -1.46 2.05
C SER A 221 6.33 -0.90 1.76
N VAL A 222 5.31 -1.77 1.80
CA VAL A 222 3.90 -1.38 1.69
C VAL A 222 3.48 -0.48 2.84
N ALA A 223 3.93 -0.79 4.06
CA ALA A 223 3.65 0.01 5.25
C ALA A 223 4.23 1.43 5.13
N GLU A 224 5.47 1.58 4.67
CA GLU A 224 6.07 2.90 4.40
C GLU A 224 5.25 3.70 3.39
N ALA A 225 4.85 3.07 2.27
CA ALA A 225 4.06 3.75 1.26
C ALA A 225 2.67 4.14 1.77
N MET A 226 1.99 3.24 2.50
CA MET A 226 0.68 3.51 3.10
C MET A 226 0.74 4.68 4.08
N LEU A 227 1.72 4.66 4.99
CA LEU A 227 1.88 5.73 5.96
C LEU A 227 2.24 7.04 5.27
N PHE A 228 3.18 7.02 4.32
CA PHE A 228 3.58 8.22 3.60
C PHE A 228 2.41 8.88 2.87
N GLU A 229 1.64 8.11 2.07
CA GLU A 229 0.46 8.64 1.37
C GLU A 229 -0.59 9.16 2.35
N ALA A 230 -0.82 8.48 3.47
CA ALA A 230 -1.77 8.93 4.49
C ALA A 230 -1.31 10.22 5.19
N LEU A 231 0.00 10.39 5.43
CA LEU A 231 0.58 11.62 5.97
C LEU A 231 0.50 12.77 4.97
N GLU A 232 0.75 12.52 3.68
CA GLU A 232 0.59 13.52 2.61
C GLU A 232 -0.86 13.94 2.42
N ALA A 233 -1.81 13.00 2.58
CA ALA A 233 -3.24 13.29 2.52
C ALA A 233 -3.79 14.01 3.76
N THR A 234 -3.02 14.07 4.85
CA THR A 234 -3.44 14.69 6.12
C THR A 234 -2.91 16.12 6.22
N PRO A 235 -3.77 17.16 6.32
CA PRO A 235 -3.33 18.56 6.27
C PRO A 235 -2.26 18.95 7.31
N ALA A 236 -2.30 18.34 8.50
CA ALA A 236 -1.33 18.62 9.56
C ALA A 236 0.10 18.13 9.22
N THR A 237 0.21 17.09 8.39
CA THR A 237 1.47 16.37 8.11
C THR A 237 1.96 16.49 6.66
N ALA A 238 1.12 17.00 5.77
CA ALA A 238 1.42 17.14 4.34
C ALA A 238 2.73 17.92 4.09
N GLY A 239 3.61 17.35 3.27
CA GLY A 239 4.89 17.94 2.88
C GLY A 239 5.96 17.97 3.98
N ARG A 240 5.69 17.39 5.16
CA ARG A 240 6.63 17.41 6.29
C ARG A 240 7.62 16.25 6.30
N PHE A 241 7.23 15.10 5.76
CA PHE A 241 8.01 13.87 5.85
C PHE A 241 8.68 13.53 4.53
N ARG A 242 9.86 12.92 4.61
CA ARG A 242 10.61 12.37 3.49
C ARG A 242 10.92 10.90 3.75
N LEU A 243 10.80 10.07 2.73
CA LEU A 243 11.05 8.63 2.81
C LEU A 243 12.55 8.31 2.81
N ASN A 244 12.95 7.34 3.62
CA ASN A 244 14.26 6.67 3.61
C ASN A 244 15.46 7.62 3.64
N GLU A 245 15.33 8.72 4.39
CA GLU A 245 16.40 9.72 4.47
C GLU A 245 17.53 9.28 5.39
N SER A 246 18.77 9.51 4.94
CA SER A 246 19.97 9.34 5.73
C SER A 246 20.32 10.59 6.54
N LEU A 247 20.66 10.42 7.81
CA LEU A 247 21.22 11.45 8.68
C LEU A 247 22.75 11.49 8.54
N SER A 248 23.36 12.62 8.89
CA SER A 248 24.83 12.76 8.91
C SER A 248 25.50 11.92 10.01
N VAL A 249 24.73 11.55 11.04
CA VAL A 249 25.20 10.67 12.11
C VAL A 249 25.33 9.24 11.61
N ARG A 250 26.39 8.55 12.04
CA ARG A 250 26.63 7.14 11.67
C ARG A 250 25.94 6.20 12.64
N PHE A 251 25.47 5.07 12.10
CA PHE A 251 24.97 3.94 12.87
C PHE A 251 25.58 2.63 12.33
N GLY A 252 26.59 2.12 13.03
CA GLY A 252 27.44 1.05 12.50
C GLY A 252 28.33 1.57 11.36
N PRO A 253 28.49 0.80 10.25
CA PRO A 253 29.36 1.21 9.15
C PRO A 253 28.75 2.28 8.23
N THR A 254 27.44 2.52 8.31
CA THR A 254 26.70 3.41 7.41
C THR A 254 26.15 4.65 8.13
N ALA A 255 25.65 5.60 7.35
CA ALA A 255 24.77 6.65 7.87
C ALA A 255 23.52 6.04 8.52
N ALA A 256 22.98 6.69 9.55
CA ALA A 256 21.71 6.32 10.13
C ALA A 256 20.60 6.72 9.15
N GLU A 257 19.93 5.73 8.57
CA GLU A 257 18.76 5.93 7.71
C GLU A 257 17.48 5.80 8.54
N VAL A 258 16.44 6.56 8.21
CA VAL A 258 15.13 6.55 8.88
C VAL A 258 14.04 6.40 7.84
N ASP A 259 13.05 5.54 8.08
CA ASP A 259 12.01 5.20 7.11
C ASP A 259 11.17 6.42 6.69
N LEU A 260 10.74 7.25 7.66
CA LEU A 260 10.21 8.59 7.37
C LEU A 260 10.79 9.64 8.31
N LEU A 261 11.29 10.73 7.74
CA LEU A 261 11.97 11.79 8.48
C LEU A 261 11.31 13.16 8.25
N SER A 262 10.94 13.85 9.33
CA SER A 262 10.75 15.30 9.32
C SER A 262 11.94 15.97 9.99
N ARG A 263 12.82 16.58 9.20
CA ARG A 263 13.98 17.31 9.71
C ARG A 263 13.58 18.58 10.45
N ALA A 264 12.59 19.30 9.92
CA ALA A 264 12.14 20.57 10.48
C ALA A 264 11.51 20.37 11.86
N ASP A 265 10.67 19.35 12.02
CA ASP A 265 9.99 19.05 13.28
C ASP A 265 10.80 18.14 14.21
N ARG A 266 11.96 17.64 13.76
CA ARG A 266 12.80 16.65 14.44
C ARG A 266 12.01 15.42 14.90
N ILE A 267 11.33 14.80 13.95
CA ILE A 267 10.60 13.55 14.13
C ILE A 267 11.17 12.50 13.18
N ALA A 268 11.51 11.34 13.73
CA ALA A 268 11.95 10.15 13.01
C ALA A 268 10.90 9.05 13.20
N ILE A 269 10.43 8.46 12.11
CA ILE A 269 9.48 7.34 12.13
C ILE A 269 10.20 6.10 11.63
N GLU A 270 10.13 5.02 12.40
CA GLU A 270 10.63 3.70 12.03
C GLU A 270 9.44 2.74 11.95
N ILE A 271 9.40 1.92 10.91
CA ILE A 271 8.36 0.95 10.63
C ILE A 271 8.96 -0.44 10.75
N ASP A 272 8.73 -1.07 11.91
CA ASP A 272 9.31 -2.34 12.26
C ASP A 272 8.46 -3.50 11.69
N GLY A 273 9.08 -4.39 10.92
CA GLY A 273 8.46 -5.68 10.56
C GLY A 273 8.50 -6.67 11.72
N MET A 274 7.60 -7.68 11.73
CA MET A 274 7.53 -8.71 12.79
C MET A 274 8.86 -9.45 13.02
N HIS A 275 9.70 -9.56 11.99
CA HIS A 275 11.02 -10.21 12.10
C HIS A 275 11.99 -9.48 13.05
N HIS A 276 11.76 -8.21 13.37
CA HIS A 276 12.60 -7.46 14.32
C HIS A 276 12.45 -7.93 15.78
N PHE A 277 11.33 -8.57 16.11
CA PHE A 277 11.01 -9.00 17.49
C PHE A 277 11.44 -10.44 17.78
N ALA A 278 11.66 -11.25 16.75
CA ALA A 278 12.11 -12.64 16.89
C ALA A 278 13.62 -12.76 17.20
N ASP A 279 14.39 -11.70 16.99
CA ASP A 279 15.85 -11.69 17.21
C ASP A 279 16.25 -10.61 18.23
N LEU A 280 16.74 -11.05 19.39
CA LEU A 280 17.26 -10.17 20.45
C LEU A 280 18.42 -9.28 19.98
N VAL A 281 19.20 -9.70 18.99
CA VAL A 281 20.29 -8.89 18.42
C VAL A 281 19.72 -7.71 17.63
N CYS A 282 18.72 -7.96 16.77
CA CYS A 282 17.98 -6.92 16.05
C CYS A 282 17.32 -5.94 17.03
N TYR A 283 16.58 -6.44 18.02
CA TYR A 283 15.96 -5.61 19.06
C TYR A 283 16.98 -4.68 19.76
N ARG A 284 18.12 -5.22 20.20
CA ARG A 284 19.17 -4.42 20.87
C ARG A 284 19.83 -3.41 19.94
N ARG A 285 19.97 -3.73 18.64
CA ARG A 285 20.47 -2.80 17.64
C ARG A 285 19.47 -1.65 17.47
N ASP A 286 18.20 -1.98 17.36
CA ASP A 286 17.12 -1.03 17.18
C ASP A 286 16.98 -0.05 18.36
N ARG A 287 17.08 -0.53 19.60
CA ARG A 287 17.13 0.35 20.78
C ARG A 287 18.36 1.27 20.82
N ARG A 288 19.51 0.83 20.30
CA ARG A 288 20.70 1.69 20.15
C ARG A 288 20.51 2.76 19.08
N LYS A 289 19.77 2.44 18.00
CA LYS A 289 19.39 3.41 16.98
C LYS A 289 18.46 4.48 17.57
N ASP A 290 17.46 4.08 18.37
CA ASP A 290 16.56 5.02 19.04
C ASP A 290 17.33 6.01 19.90
N LEU A 291 18.24 5.51 20.76
CA LEU A 291 19.05 6.35 21.62
C LEU A 291 19.90 7.32 20.79
N LEU A 292 20.51 6.84 19.70
CA LEU A 292 21.28 7.68 18.79
C LEU A 292 20.42 8.83 18.24
N LEU A 293 19.25 8.53 17.67
CA LEU A 293 18.33 9.53 17.12
C LEU A 293 17.87 10.53 18.19
N GLN A 294 17.56 10.05 19.39
CA GLN A 294 17.18 10.88 20.53
C GLN A 294 18.31 11.82 20.96
N THR A 295 19.57 11.35 20.97
CA THR A 295 20.73 12.23 21.27
C THR A 295 20.96 13.29 20.21
N GLN A 296 20.50 13.06 18.97
CA GLN A 296 20.47 14.07 17.91
C GLN A 296 19.24 14.99 18.01
N GLY A 297 18.45 14.84 19.07
CA GLY A 297 17.29 15.66 19.37
C GLY A 297 16.08 15.31 18.54
N PHE A 298 15.93 14.06 18.06
CA PHE A 298 14.71 13.58 17.40
C PHE A 298 13.74 12.92 18.40
N VAL A 299 12.44 13.07 18.13
CA VAL A 299 11.40 12.22 18.72
C VAL A 299 11.28 11.03 17.79
N VAL A 300 11.39 9.82 18.34
CA VAL A 300 11.32 8.57 17.57
C VAL A 300 9.95 7.95 17.77
N VAL A 301 9.22 7.76 16.66
CA VAL A 301 7.94 7.06 16.64
C VAL A 301 8.18 5.71 15.96
N ARG A 302 8.00 4.60 16.69
CA ARG A 302 8.10 3.26 16.11
C ARG A 302 6.71 2.68 15.93
N LEU A 303 6.46 2.17 14.73
CA LEU A 303 5.18 1.60 14.34
C LEU A 303 5.43 0.18 13.82
N LEU A 304 4.53 -0.75 14.12
CA LEU A 304 4.59 -2.06 13.48
C LEU A 304 4.06 -1.94 12.06
N ALA A 305 4.76 -2.54 11.09
CA ALA A 305 4.32 -2.57 9.70
C ALA A 305 2.89 -3.15 9.58
N GLU A 306 2.59 -4.20 10.35
CA GLU A 306 1.26 -4.81 10.40
C GLU A 306 0.19 -3.83 10.92
N ASP A 307 0.49 -3.05 11.97
CA ASP A 307 -0.45 -2.08 12.52
C ASP A 307 -0.70 -0.92 11.53
N VAL A 308 0.35 -0.47 10.83
CA VAL A 308 0.22 0.56 9.79
C VAL A 308 -0.70 0.08 8.68
N VAL A 309 -0.54 -1.18 8.24
CA VAL A 309 -1.33 -1.73 7.14
C VAL A 309 -2.77 -2.00 7.57
N ARG A 310 -2.96 -2.50 8.81
CA ARG A 310 -4.29 -2.80 9.37
C ARG A 310 -5.08 -1.54 9.68
N ASP A 311 -4.45 -0.55 10.31
CA ASP A 311 -5.07 0.72 10.70
C ASP A 311 -4.07 1.89 10.62
N VAL A 312 -3.90 2.40 9.39
CA VAL A 312 -3.06 3.56 9.11
C VAL A 312 -3.55 4.83 9.81
N ARG A 313 -4.82 4.93 10.21
CA ARG A 313 -5.33 6.10 10.93
C ARG A 313 -4.76 6.15 12.34
N SER A 314 -4.70 5.01 13.03
CA SER A 314 -4.06 4.92 14.34
C SER A 314 -2.58 5.33 14.26
N ALA A 315 -1.87 4.88 13.22
CA ALA A 315 -0.50 5.29 12.94
C ALA A 315 -0.38 6.82 12.70
N VAL A 316 -1.23 7.42 11.86
CA VAL A 316 -1.25 8.87 11.62
C VAL A 316 -1.59 9.64 12.91
N THR A 317 -2.48 9.13 13.77
CA THR A 317 -2.77 9.72 15.08
C THR A 317 -1.52 9.75 15.97
N ALA A 318 -0.76 8.65 16.05
CA ALA A 318 0.48 8.61 16.82
C ALA A 318 1.51 9.64 16.30
N VAL A 319 1.63 9.78 14.98
CA VAL A 319 2.51 10.78 14.36
C VAL A 319 2.04 12.21 14.67
N ASN A 320 0.74 12.48 14.59
CA ASN A 320 0.18 13.78 14.95
C ASN A 320 0.39 14.13 16.43
N GLN A 321 0.32 13.15 17.33
CA GLN A 321 0.64 13.35 18.75
C GLN A 321 2.10 13.76 18.94
N ALA A 322 3.04 13.08 18.25
CA ALA A 322 4.45 13.45 18.28
C ALA A 322 4.69 14.86 17.70
N LEU A 323 3.98 15.22 16.63
CA LEU A 323 4.04 16.56 16.04
C LEU A 323 3.50 17.63 16.99
N ALA A 324 2.35 17.39 17.62
CA ALA A 324 1.76 18.31 18.59
C ALA A 324 2.70 18.52 19.79
N TYR A 325 3.32 17.45 20.29
CA TYR A 325 4.33 17.52 21.34
C TYR A 325 5.50 18.43 20.96
N ARG A 326 6.03 18.29 19.73
CA ARG A 326 7.13 19.11 19.22
C ARG A 326 6.79 20.59 19.05
N LEU A 327 5.61 20.86 18.52
CA LEU A 327 5.13 22.24 18.36
C LEU A 327 4.89 22.92 19.72
N ALA A 328 4.55 22.16 20.76
CA ALA A 328 4.44 22.67 22.12
C ALA A 328 5.79 22.93 22.79
N GLU A 329 6.81 22.09 22.54
CA GLU A 329 8.17 22.32 23.04
C GLU A 329 8.80 23.57 22.43
N GLY A 330 8.66 23.80 21.12
CA GLY A 330 9.26 24.97 20.45
C GLY A 330 8.63 26.32 20.80
N ARG A 331 7.52 26.33 21.55
CA ARG A 331 6.86 27.56 22.06
C ARG A 331 7.30 27.95 23.47
N ARG A 332 8.13 27.13 24.13
CA ARG A 332 8.69 27.39 25.46
C ARG A 332 10.09 27.97 25.34
#